data_AF-A0A815L7N1-F1
#
_entry.id   AF-A0A815L7N1-F1
#
_cell.length_a   1.000
_cell.length_b   1.000
_cell.length_c   1.000
_cell.angle_alpha   90.00
_cell.angle_beta   90.00
_cell.angle_gamma   90.00
#
_symmetry.space_group_name_H-M   'P 1'
#
loop_
_entity.id
_entity.type
_entity.pdbx_description
1 polymer ?
#
loop_
_entity_poly.entity_id
_entity_poly.type
_entity_poly.pdbx_seq_one_letter_code
_entity_poly.pdbx_strand_id
1 'polypeptide(L)'
;MGALRKHLGRSQPFEIKYIKIGNEDFVATSSYSYRWPAFYNALSRRYPNITFIATTTTSIPTPPAVDDHDYPSSQFFIDNFRRYEKIPRPKPKVLIGEFATREAGSSDSLFYPTMRGAIAESVYRIGFERNSYIIIGGCYAPVLQNVQSTQ
;
A
#
# COMPACT_ATOMS: atom_id res chain seq x y z
N MET A 1 7.21 -25.44 7.80
CA MET A 1 7.09 -24.19 8.58
C MET A 1 6.03 -24.22 9.68
N GLY A 2 4.82 -24.78 9.49
CA GLY A 2 3.81 -24.83 10.56
C GLY A 2 4.26 -25.55 11.84
N ALA A 3 5.06 -26.62 11.71
CA ALA A 3 5.67 -27.32 12.84
C ALA A 3 6.65 -26.43 13.62
N LEU A 4 7.46 -25.62 12.93
CA LEU A 4 8.40 -24.69 13.57
C LEU A 4 7.65 -23.60 14.35
N ARG A 5 6.59 -23.00 13.78
CA ARG A 5 5.72 -22.04 14.49
C ARG A 5 5.20 -22.62 15.81
N LYS A 6 4.74 -23.88 15.78
CA LYS A 6 4.27 -24.60 16.97
C LYS A 6 5.38 -24.85 17.98
N HIS A 7 6.56 -25.27 17.52
CA HIS A 7 7.73 -25.50 18.35
C HIS A 7 8.20 -24.21 19.06
N LEU A 8 8.10 -23.06 18.39
CA LEU A 8 8.42 -21.74 18.94
C LEU A 8 7.30 -21.15 19.84
N GLY A 9 6.39 -21.99 20.34
CA GLY A 9 5.41 -21.60 21.37
C GLY A 9 4.07 -21.09 20.85
N ARG A 10 3.86 -20.97 19.53
CA ARG A 10 2.56 -20.56 18.96
C ARG A 10 1.90 -21.75 18.29
N SER A 11 0.94 -22.40 18.96
CA SER A 11 0.22 -23.57 18.42
C SER A 11 -0.81 -23.21 17.33
N GLN A 12 -1.51 -22.08 17.48
CA GLN A 12 -2.53 -21.60 16.52
C GLN A 12 -1.93 -20.78 15.38
N PRO A 13 -2.38 -20.95 14.11
CA PRO A 13 -1.90 -20.12 13.00
C PRO A 13 -2.17 -18.63 13.28
N PHE A 14 -1.34 -17.78 12.68
CA PHE A 14 -1.66 -16.35 12.60
C PHE A 14 -2.75 -16.15 11.56
N GLU A 15 -3.66 -15.24 11.84
CA GLU A 15 -4.64 -14.81 10.86
C GLU A 15 -3.96 -13.89 9.85
N ILE A 16 -3.89 -14.32 8.59
CA ILE A 16 -3.33 -13.55 7.49
C ILE A 16 -4.42 -13.42 6.43
N LYS A 17 -4.94 -12.20 6.29
CA LYS A 17 -5.98 -11.87 5.30
C LYS A 17 -5.42 -11.34 3.99
N TYR A 18 -4.23 -10.74 4.04
CA TYR A 18 -3.62 -10.01 2.93
C TYR A 18 -2.15 -10.41 2.75
N ILE A 19 -1.72 -10.54 1.50
CA ILE A 19 -0.31 -10.71 1.13
C ILE A 19 -0.02 -9.79 -0.05
N LYS A 20 0.94 -8.88 0.10
CA LYS A 20 1.52 -8.10 -1.01
C LYS A 20 2.58 -8.94 -1.73
N ILE A 21 2.53 -9.03 -3.05
CA ILE A 21 3.52 -9.77 -3.85
C ILE A 21 4.52 -8.79 -4.43
N GLY A 22 5.66 -8.61 -3.75
CA GLY A 22 6.70 -7.66 -4.14
C GLY A 22 6.62 -6.33 -3.39
N ASN A 23 7.35 -5.34 -3.88
CA ASN A 23 7.30 -3.95 -3.42
C ASN A 23 7.67 -3.02 -4.57
N GLU A 24 6.87 -1.98 -4.80
CA GLU A 24 7.15 -0.91 -5.77
C GLU A 24 7.59 -1.41 -7.17
N ASP A 25 7.02 -2.52 -7.64
CA ASP A 25 7.45 -3.13 -8.91
C ASP A 25 7.08 -2.29 -10.15
N PHE A 26 6.49 -1.10 -9.96
CA PHE A 26 6.42 -0.06 -10.99
C PHE A 26 7.81 0.37 -11.49
N VAL A 27 8.89 0.15 -10.71
CA VAL A 27 10.27 0.35 -11.17
C VAL A 27 10.81 -0.80 -12.03
N ALA A 28 10.10 -1.94 -12.08
CA ALA A 28 10.55 -3.18 -12.72
C ALA A 28 9.41 -3.89 -13.49
N THR A 29 8.52 -3.11 -14.11
CA THR A 29 7.27 -3.60 -14.75
C THR A 29 7.50 -4.67 -15.80
N SER A 30 8.60 -4.59 -16.55
CA SER A 30 8.98 -5.58 -17.57
C SER A 30 9.09 -6.99 -16.98
N SER A 31 9.74 -7.13 -15.82
CA SER A 31 9.86 -8.41 -15.12
C SER A 31 8.61 -8.75 -14.30
N TYR A 32 7.91 -7.75 -13.78
CA TYR A 32 6.71 -7.97 -12.98
C TYR A 32 5.59 -8.63 -13.80
N SER A 33 5.56 -8.38 -15.10
CA SER A 33 4.62 -9.00 -16.06
C SER A 33 4.61 -10.54 -16.00
N TYR A 34 5.76 -11.18 -15.77
CA TYR A 34 5.85 -12.64 -15.60
C TYR A 34 5.90 -13.06 -14.12
N ARG A 35 6.47 -12.24 -13.23
CA ARG A 35 6.57 -12.57 -11.80
C ARG A 35 5.20 -12.59 -11.14
N TRP A 36 4.36 -11.56 -11.37
CA TRP A 36 3.02 -11.51 -10.79
C TRP A 36 2.19 -12.78 -11.10
N PRO A 37 1.95 -13.17 -12.36
CA PRO A 37 1.14 -14.36 -12.63
C PRO A 37 1.78 -15.63 -12.09
N ALA A 38 3.11 -15.78 -12.12
CA ALA A 38 3.78 -16.95 -11.56
C ALA A 38 3.51 -17.11 -10.05
N PHE A 39 3.72 -16.04 -9.28
CA PHE A 39 3.49 -16.05 -7.82
C PHE A 39 2.01 -16.08 -7.47
N TYR A 40 1.20 -15.18 -8.06
CA TYR A 40 -0.22 -15.10 -7.79
C TYR A 40 -0.93 -16.42 -8.08
N ASN A 41 -0.69 -17.04 -9.24
CA ASN A 41 -1.37 -18.29 -9.61
C ASN A 41 -0.97 -19.44 -8.68
N ALA A 42 0.29 -19.53 -8.28
CA ALA A 42 0.75 -20.58 -7.37
C ALA A 42 0.17 -20.41 -5.95
N LEU A 43 0.22 -19.18 -5.42
CA LEU A 43 -0.20 -18.87 -4.05
C LEU A 43 -1.72 -18.88 -3.89
N SER A 44 -2.47 -18.29 -4.83
CA SER A 44 -3.93 -18.22 -4.76
C SER A 44 -4.60 -19.59 -4.85
N ARG A 45 -4.03 -20.53 -5.64
CA ARG A 45 -4.47 -21.93 -5.66
C ARG A 45 -4.32 -22.61 -4.30
N ARG A 46 -3.28 -22.28 -3.53
CA ARG A 46 -3.02 -22.90 -2.23
C ARG A 46 -3.74 -22.20 -1.07
N TYR A 47 -3.94 -20.89 -1.19
CA TYR A 47 -4.50 -20.03 -0.15
C TYR A 47 -5.62 -19.15 -0.73
N PRO A 48 -6.75 -19.74 -1.13
CA PRO A 48 -7.84 -19.02 -1.81
C PRO A 48 -8.52 -17.95 -0.94
N ASN A 49 -8.37 -18.04 0.38
CA ASN A 49 -8.97 -17.09 1.34
C ASN A 49 -8.10 -15.85 1.59
N ILE A 50 -6.90 -15.76 1.01
CA ILE A 50 -6.01 -14.61 1.13
C ILE A 50 -6.26 -13.67 -0.04
N THR A 51 -6.41 -12.37 0.24
CA THR A 51 -6.39 -11.33 -0.80
C THR A 51 -4.96 -10.99 -1.15
N PHE A 52 -4.57 -11.24 -2.41
CA PHE A 52 -3.25 -10.88 -2.91
C PHE A 52 -3.25 -9.47 -3.50
N ILE A 53 -2.26 -8.66 -3.11
CA ILE A 53 -2.13 -7.25 -3.46
C ILE A 53 -0.95 -7.11 -4.44
N ALA A 54 -1.21 -6.56 -5.62
CA ALA A 54 -0.18 -6.21 -6.59
C ALA A 54 0.45 -4.85 -6.25
N THR A 55 1.71 -4.65 -6.64
CA THR A 55 2.44 -3.39 -6.39
C THR A 55 2.45 -2.46 -7.60
N THR A 56 1.86 -2.91 -8.71
CA THR A 56 1.56 -2.15 -9.92
C THR A 56 0.50 -2.89 -10.72
N THR A 57 -0.31 -2.18 -11.50
CA THR A 57 -1.22 -2.78 -12.50
C THR A 57 -0.63 -2.81 -13.91
N THR A 58 0.57 -2.25 -14.10
CA THR A 58 1.20 -2.14 -15.41
C THR A 58 1.64 -3.51 -15.90
N SER A 59 1.22 -3.85 -17.12
CA SER A 59 1.62 -5.09 -17.81
C SER A 59 1.25 -6.39 -17.07
N ILE A 60 0.19 -6.38 -16.24
CA ILE A 60 -0.36 -7.57 -15.60
C ILE A 60 -1.89 -7.66 -15.82
N PRO A 61 -2.49 -8.87 -15.71
CA PRO A 61 -3.95 -8.98 -15.60
C PRO A 61 -4.49 -8.23 -14.39
N THR A 62 -5.74 -7.77 -14.45
CA THR A 62 -6.41 -7.07 -13.35
C THR A 62 -6.29 -7.88 -12.04
N PRO A 63 -5.57 -7.36 -11.02
CA PRO A 63 -5.40 -8.07 -9.76
C PRO A 63 -6.64 -7.91 -8.85
N PRO A 64 -6.78 -8.70 -7.77
CA PRO A 64 -7.84 -8.50 -6.78
C PRO A 64 -7.70 -7.17 -6.01
N ALA A 65 -6.45 -6.77 -5.75
CA ALA A 65 -6.10 -5.54 -5.06
C ALA A 65 -4.77 -4.97 -5.59
N VAL A 66 -4.59 -3.66 -5.43
CA VAL A 66 -3.36 -2.93 -5.77
C VAL A 66 -2.91 -2.05 -4.59
N ASP A 67 -1.61 -1.83 -4.48
CA ASP A 67 -0.99 -0.93 -3.53
C ASP A 67 -0.59 0.41 -4.17
N ASP A 68 -1.10 1.52 -3.64
CA ASP A 68 -0.76 2.89 -4.01
C ASP A 68 0.25 3.48 -3.00
N HIS A 69 1.30 4.13 -3.52
CA HIS A 69 2.30 4.85 -2.74
C HIS A 69 2.29 6.34 -3.15
N ASP A 70 2.06 7.25 -2.21
CA ASP A 70 1.97 8.69 -2.50
C ASP A 70 2.85 9.53 -1.54
N TYR A 71 3.86 10.20 -2.09
CA TYR A 71 4.76 11.09 -1.34
C TYR A 71 4.83 12.53 -1.90
N PRO A 72 3.72 13.28 -1.92
CA PRO A 72 3.59 14.53 -2.64
C PRO A 72 3.48 15.73 -1.69
N SER A 73 3.18 16.91 -2.24
CA SER A 73 2.91 18.12 -1.45
C SER A 73 1.64 18.04 -0.62
N SER A 74 1.58 18.87 0.43
CA SER A 74 0.34 19.10 1.20
C SER A 74 -0.83 19.44 0.27
N GLN A 75 -0.59 20.24 -0.77
CA GLN A 75 -1.62 20.64 -1.72
C GLN A 75 -2.15 19.47 -2.53
N PHE A 76 -1.27 18.55 -2.97
CA PHE A 76 -1.70 17.36 -3.69
C PHE A 76 -2.70 16.54 -2.90
N PHE A 77 -2.47 16.33 -1.60
CA PHE A 77 -3.38 15.54 -0.76
C PHE A 77 -4.76 16.17 -0.64
N ILE A 78 -4.81 17.50 -0.53
CA ILE A 78 -6.07 18.27 -0.51
C ILE A 78 -6.79 18.11 -1.85
N ASP A 79 -6.09 18.32 -2.97
CA ASP A 79 -6.65 18.25 -4.31
C ASP A 79 -7.13 16.84 -4.68
N ASN A 80 -6.49 15.81 -4.12
CA ASN A 80 -6.78 14.41 -4.37
C ASN A 80 -7.73 13.77 -3.36
N PHE A 81 -8.40 14.56 -2.50
CA PHE A 81 -9.45 14.09 -1.59
C PHE A 81 -10.48 13.17 -2.27
N ARG A 82 -10.86 13.47 -3.53
CA ARG A 82 -11.85 12.69 -4.30
C ARG A 82 -11.24 11.69 -5.27
N ARG A 83 -9.94 11.38 -5.19
CA ARG A 83 -9.24 10.46 -6.12
C ARG A 83 -9.95 9.11 -6.24
N TYR A 84 -10.34 8.52 -5.11
CA TYR A 84 -10.92 7.18 -5.06
C TYR A 84 -12.40 7.09 -5.45
N GLU A 85 -13.13 8.22 -5.46
CA GLU A 85 -14.51 8.30 -5.95
C GLU A 85 -14.59 8.04 -7.46
N LYS A 86 -13.48 8.29 -8.20
CA LYS A 86 -13.43 8.21 -9.66
C LYS A 86 -12.98 6.85 -10.19
N ILE A 87 -12.62 5.90 -9.34
CA ILE A 87 -12.18 4.57 -9.79
C ILE A 87 -13.39 3.81 -10.35
N PRO A 88 -13.39 3.40 -11.63
CA PRO A 88 -14.48 2.62 -12.21
C PRO A 88 -14.65 1.26 -11.51
N ARG A 89 -15.86 0.72 -11.51
CA ARG A 89 -16.14 -0.64 -11.03
C ARG A 89 -16.18 -1.61 -12.20
N PRO A 90 -15.74 -2.88 -12.05
CA PRO A 90 -15.31 -3.57 -10.82
C PRO A 90 -13.76 -3.63 -10.69
N LYS A 91 -13.05 -2.50 -10.73
CA LYS A 91 -11.58 -2.47 -10.56
C LYS A 91 -11.12 -3.03 -9.20
N PRO A 92 -9.82 -3.40 -9.06
CA PRO A 92 -9.23 -3.87 -7.82
C PRO A 92 -9.59 -3.01 -6.61
N LYS A 93 -9.63 -3.64 -5.44
CA LYS A 93 -9.53 -2.92 -4.17
C LYS A 93 -8.18 -2.21 -4.08
N VAL A 94 -8.10 -1.16 -3.25
CA VAL A 94 -6.88 -0.37 -3.11
C VAL A 94 -6.41 -0.39 -1.66
N LEU A 95 -5.15 -0.76 -1.46
CA LEU A 95 -4.40 -0.44 -0.26
C LEU A 95 -3.61 0.84 -0.58
N ILE A 96 -3.64 1.83 0.31
CA ILE A 96 -2.67 2.94 0.26
C ILE A 96 -1.56 2.57 1.23
N GLY A 97 -0.63 1.74 0.78
CA GLY A 97 0.36 1.08 1.62
C GLY A 97 1.45 2.01 2.13
N GLU A 98 1.64 3.15 1.46
CA GLU A 98 2.55 4.20 1.88
C GLU A 98 2.01 5.57 1.49
N PHE A 99 1.88 6.48 2.46
CA PHE A 99 1.69 7.89 2.14
C PHE A 99 2.28 8.79 3.22
N ALA A 100 2.86 9.91 2.81
CA ALA A 100 3.26 11.01 3.68
C ALA A 100 3.52 12.28 2.88
N THR A 101 3.30 13.43 3.52
CA THR A 101 3.58 14.74 2.92
C THR A 101 5.08 14.95 2.78
N ARG A 102 5.48 15.40 1.60
CA ARG A 102 6.79 15.99 1.31
C ARG A 102 6.56 17.40 0.78
N GLU A 103 7.28 18.41 1.25
CA GLU A 103 7.13 19.74 0.65
C GLU A 103 7.82 19.80 -0.73
N ALA A 104 7.13 20.35 -1.72
CA ALA A 104 7.63 20.43 -3.09
C ALA A 104 8.55 21.65 -3.24
N GLY A 105 9.76 21.44 -3.75
CA GLY A 105 10.66 22.53 -4.17
C GLY A 105 11.80 22.87 -3.21
N SER A 106 11.94 22.20 -2.07
CA SER A 106 13.20 22.17 -1.32
C SER A 106 13.85 20.80 -1.49
N SER A 107 15.18 20.77 -1.63
CA SER A 107 15.99 19.57 -1.43
C SER A 107 15.81 18.94 -0.04
N ASP A 108 15.17 19.67 0.87
CA ASP A 108 14.94 19.27 2.24
C ASP A 108 13.59 18.55 2.37
N SER A 109 13.71 17.25 2.63
CA SER A 109 12.66 16.46 3.25
C SER A 109 12.23 17.16 4.55
N LEU A 110 10.93 17.13 4.86
CA LEU A 110 10.47 17.57 6.18
C LEU A 110 11.21 16.76 7.25
N PHE A 111 11.96 17.44 8.14
CA PHE A 111 12.66 16.76 9.24
C PHE A 111 11.67 16.11 10.22
N TYR A 112 10.51 16.76 10.42
CA TYR A 112 9.37 16.23 11.16
C TYR A 112 8.05 16.61 10.46
N PRO A 113 6.95 15.86 10.71
CA PRO A 113 5.62 16.25 10.25
C PRO A 113 5.24 17.65 10.72
N THR A 114 4.57 18.41 9.85
CA THR A 114 4.05 19.74 10.18
C THR A 114 2.54 19.69 10.40
N MET A 115 1.97 20.71 11.06
CA MET A 115 0.52 20.84 11.21
C MET A 115 -0.18 20.86 9.84
N ARG A 116 0.41 21.55 8.86
CA ARG A 116 -0.12 21.61 7.48
C ARG A 116 -0.14 20.23 6.83
N GLY A 117 0.96 19.48 6.91
CA GLY A 117 1.05 18.13 6.36
C GLY A 117 0.06 17.18 7.03
N ALA A 118 -0.04 17.21 8.36
CA ALA A 118 -0.98 16.38 9.11
C ALA A 118 -2.45 16.66 8.75
N ILE A 119 -2.82 17.93 8.56
CA ILE A 119 -4.17 18.31 8.10
C ILE A 119 -4.41 17.84 6.66
N ALA A 120 -3.44 18.04 5.76
CA ALA A 120 -3.56 17.62 4.36
C ALA A 120 -3.73 16.10 4.22
N GLU A 121 -2.91 15.32 4.92
CA GLU A 121 -3.03 13.86 5.02
C GLU A 121 -4.37 13.43 5.61
N SER A 122 -4.87 14.15 6.62
CA SER A 122 -6.19 13.89 7.20
C SER A 122 -7.31 14.10 6.18
N VAL A 123 -7.25 15.19 5.39
CA VAL A 123 -8.20 15.42 4.28
C VAL A 123 -8.16 14.26 3.29
N TYR A 124 -6.97 13.83 2.87
CA TYR A 124 -6.83 12.69 1.97
C TYR A 124 -7.43 11.40 2.53
N ARG A 125 -7.23 11.13 3.83
CA ARG A 125 -7.79 9.97 4.53
C ARG A 125 -9.32 9.99 4.66
N ILE A 126 -9.95 11.16 4.76
CA ILE A 126 -11.43 11.24 4.68
C ILE A 126 -11.89 10.69 3.32
N GLY A 127 -11.12 10.92 2.26
CA GLY A 127 -11.34 10.31 0.95
C GLY A 127 -11.31 8.79 0.99
N PHE A 128 -10.44 8.20 1.82
CA PHE A 128 -10.36 6.75 2.00
C PHE A 128 -11.63 6.23 2.68
N GLU A 129 -12.05 6.86 3.77
CA GLU A 129 -13.20 6.43 4.57
C GLU A 129 -14.50 6.50 3.77
N ARG A 130 -14.69 7.57 3.00
CA ARG A 130 -15.80 7.73 2.04
C ARG A 130 -15.84 6.63 0.98
N ASN A 131 -14.70 6.02 0.69
CA ASN A 131 -14.54 4.95 -0.29
C ASN A 131 -14.16 3.60 0.34
N SER A 132 -14.44 3.41 1.63
CA SER A 132 -14.06 2.21 2.41
C SER A 132 -14.58 0.88 1.84
N TYR A 133 -15.58 0.92 0.96
CA TYR A 133 -16.06 -0.25 0.23
C TYR A 133 -15.05 -0.79 -0.80
N ILE A 134 -14.11 0.03 -1.30
CA ILE A 134 -12.98 -0.39 -2.13
C ILE A 134 -11.62 -0.22 -1.47
N ILE A 135 -11.50 0.65 -0.46
CA ILE A 135 -10.24 0.89 0.23
C ILE A 135 -10.04 -0.15 1.33
N ILE A 136 -8.92 -0.88 1.27
CA ILE A 136 -8.50 -1.86 2.28
C ILE A 136 -7.99 -1.13 3.53
N GLY A 137 -7.21 -0.07 3.34
CA GLY A 137 -6.61 0.72 4.40
C GLY A 137 -5.62 1.74 3.87
N GLY A 138 -5.10 2.57 4.78
CA GLY A 138 -4.04 3.54 4.52
C GLY A 138 -2.98 3.47 5.60
N CYS A 139 -1.70 3.39 5.19
CA CYS A 139 -0.55 3.25 6.06
C CYS A 139 0.39 4.47 5.88
N TYR A 140 0.53 5.27 6.93
CA TYR A 140 1.54 6.33 6.95
C TYR A 140 2.94 5.72 6.92
N ALA A 141 3.84 6.27 6.12
CA ALA A 141 5.20 5.77 6.00
C ALA A 141 6.22 6.91 5.85
N PRO A 142 7.41 6.81 6.48
CA PRO A 142 7.82 5.77 7.43
C PRO A 142 7.17 5.95 8.82
N VAL A 143 7.02 4.85 9.57
CA VAL A 143 6.36 4.86 10.91
C VAL A 143 7.29 5.29 12.04
N LEU A 144 8.58 4.95 11.95
CA LEU A 144 9.58 5.19 12.99
C LEU A 144 10.79 5.88 12.39
N GLN A 145 11.49 6.70 13.19
CA GLN A 145 12.75 7.33 12.84
C GLN A 145 13.72 7.21 14.03
N ASN A 146 14.95 6.76 13.77
CA ASN A 146 16.04 6.94 14.73
C ASN A 146 16.54 8.38 14.59
N VAL A 147 16.35 9.23 15.60
CA VAL A 147 16.70 10.66 15.52
C VAL A 147 18.21 10.94 15.38
N GLN A 148 19.07 9.94 15.61
CA GLN A 148 20.52 10.06 15.48
C GLN A 148 21.06 9.56 14.13
N SER A 149 20.20 9.05 13.25
CA SER A 149 20.57 8.52 11.92
C SER A 149 19.48 8.85 10.90
N THR A 150 19.76 8.66 9.62
CA THR A 150 18.68 8.60 8.61
C THR A 150 18.21 7.15 8.46
N GLN A 151 16.97 6.98 7.99
CA GLN A 151 16.52 5.78 7.30
C GLN A 151 16.86 5.87 5.82
#